data_AF-A0A918AMM3-F1
#
_entry.id   AF-A0A918AMM3-F1
#
_cell.length_a   1.000
_cell.length_b   1.000
_cell.length_c   1.000
_cell.angle_alpha   90.00
_cell.angle_beta   90.00
_cell.angle_gamma   90.00
#
_symmetry.space_group_name_H-M   'P 1'
#
loop_
_entity.id
_entity.type
_entity.pdbx_description
1 polymer ?
#
loop_
_entity_poly.entity_id
_entity_poly.type
_entity_poly.pdbx_seq_one_letter_code
_entity_poly.pdbx_strand_id
1 'polypeptide(L)'
;MFTPDPIQRPAGPPASTTPTRDYLSSQPPGVDQHYAVLPRSLVEAMPLPWQQQMAHLLAEFHRSYAHLRWPVYRVVPSRRERLVDLDEDQLAEVGAIAEIDSDGELVYRDRYGKRIEDPENRVVLVSCLDPIPAEFANATQNTPPRGFPPQGHPQPGPHPGSHPGPHPGPYQGPPSGPLPVPPQAPPQVPAQAPRKKWKW
;
A
#
# COMPACT_ATOMS: atom_id res chain seq x y z
N MET A 1 -41.50 -30.60 23.54
CA MET A 1 -41.03 -29.22 23.76
C MET A 1 -39.57 -29.18 23.34
N PHE A 2 -39.24 -28.48 22.26
CA PHE A 2 -37.86 -28.28 21.81
C PHE A 2 -37.42 -26.89 22.28
N THR A 3 -36.48 -26.84 23.21
CA THR A 3 -35.80 -25.60 23.61
C THR A 3 -34.63 -25.43 22.65
N PRO A 4 -34.59 -24.39 21.78
CA PRO A 4 -33.42 -24.17 20.96
C PRO A 4 -32.25 -23.75 21.85
N ASP A 5 -31.16 -24.51 21.78
CA ASP A 5 -29.90 -24.20 22.46
C ASP A 5 -29.40 -22.81 21.98
N PRO A 6 -28.96 -21.92 22.89
CA PRO A 6 -28.53 -20.59 22.51
C PRO A 6 -27.26 -20.65 21.65
N ILE A 7 -27.32 -20.01 20.47
CA ILE A 7 -26.20 -19.85 19.54
C ILE A 7 -24.97 -19.33 20.29
N GLN A 8 -23.94 -20.18 20.44
CA GLN A 8 -22.67 -19.77 21.03
C GLN A 8 -22.02 -18.71 20.14
N ARG A 9 -21.93 -17.48 20.66
CA ARG A 9 -21.16 -16.41 20.01
C ARG A 9 -19.67 -16.74 20.16
N PRO A 10 -18.85 -16.61 19.10
CA PRO A 10 -17.41 -16.73 19.23
C PRO A 10 -16.91 -15.72 20.27
N ALA A 11 -16.23 -16.20 21.31
CA ALA A 11 -15.52 -15.38 22.29
C ALA A 11 -14.24 -14.81 21.66
N GLY A 12 -14.42 -13.90 20.71
CA GLY A 12 -13.35 -13.02 20.25
C GLY A 12 -13.18 -11.85 21.24
N PRO A 13 -12.00 -11.21 21.28
CA PRO A 13 -11.85 -9.91 21.94
C PRO A 13 -12.96 -8.95 21.48
N PRO A 14 -13.47 -8.05 22.35
CA PRO A 14 -14.51 -7.12 21.95
C PRO A 14 -14.09 -6.38 20.69
N ALA A 15 -15.00 -6.26 19.72
CA ALA A 15 -14.77 -5.48 18.51
C ALA A 15 -14.32 -4.08 18.93
N SER A 16 -13.09 -3.71 18.56
CA SER A 16 -12.54 -2.40 18.92
C SER A 16 -13.47 -1.30 18.45
N THR A 17 -13.72 -0.33 19.34
CA THR A 17 -14.44 0.89 19.00
C THR A 17 -13.58 1.86 18.19
N THR A 18 -12.28 1.58 18.06
CA THR A 18 -11.31 2.38 17.28
C THR A 18 -10.40 1.50 16.41
N PRO A 19 -10.94 0.71 15.46
CA PRO A 19 -10.16 -0.31 14.74
C PRO A 19 -9.01 0.27 13.92
N THR A 20 -9.20 1.44 13.30
CA THR A 20 -8.13 2.14 12.56
C THR A 20 -7.00 2.59 13.48
N ARG A 21 -7.33 3.08 14.67
CA ARG A 21 -6.33 3.53 15.64
C ARG A 21 -5.48 2.36 16.12
N ASP A 22 -6.12 1.24 16.42
CA ASP A 22 -5.45 0.05 16.94
C ASP A 22 -4.51 -0.54 15.89
N TYR A 23 -4.95 -0.61 14.64
CA TYR A 23 -4.11 -1.05 13.53
C TYR A 23 -2.88 -0.15 13.35
N LEU A 24 -3.06 1.17 13.29
CA LEU A 24 -1.93 2.11 13.11
C LEU A 24 -0.98 2.15 14.32
N SER A 25 -1.51 1.91 15.52
CA SER A 25 -0.70 1.85 16.75
C SER A 25 0.22 0.63 16.79
N SER A 26 -0.05 -0.41 15.99
CA SER A 26 0.88 -1.53 15.79
C SER A 26 2.13 -1.18 14.98
N GLN A 27 2.22 0.07 14.48
CA GLN A 27 3.30 0.60 13.65
C GLN A 27 3.60 -0.29 12.43
N PRO A 28 2.61 -0.52 11.54
CA PRO A 28 2.87 -1.20 10.28
C PRO A 28 3.81 -0.37 9.39
N PRO A 29 4.40 -0.95 8.34
CA PRO A 29 5.31 -0.24 7.45
C PRO A 29 4.71 1.07 6.91
N GLY A 30 5.51 2.13 6.89
CA GLY A 30 5.08 3.46 6.44
C GLY A 30 4.26 4.25 7.46
N VAL A 31 4.13 3.76 8.70
CA VAL A 31 3.44 4.46 9.79
C VAL A 31 4.43 4.95 10.85
N ASP A 32 4.29 6.22 11.21
CA ASP A 32 4.92 6.83 12.39
C ASP A 32 3.85 7.52 13.26
N GLN A 33 4.26 8.19 14.33
CA GLN A 33 3.38 8.86 15.29
C GLN A 33 2.36 9.84 14.64
N HIS A 34 2.73 10.45 13.51
CA HIS A 34 1.95 11.53 12.90
C HIS A 34 1.32 11.16 11.56
N TYR A 35 1.89 10.20 10.83
CA TYR A 35 1.51 9.93 9.45
C TYR A 35 1.48 8.44 9.16
N ALA A 36 0.53 8.05 8.32
CA ALA A 36 0.50 6.77 7.63
C ALA A 36 0.66 7.05 6.13
N VAL A 37 1.78 6.60 5.56
CA VAL A 37 2.13 6.83 4.16
C VAL A 37 1.97 5.53 3.40
N LEU A 38 1.20 5.60 2.32
CA LEU A 38 1.05 4.50 1.36
C LEU A 38 1.74 4.90 0.05
N PRO A 39 2.81 4.20 -0.37
CA PRO A 39 3.47 4.46 -1.64
C PRO A 39 2.49 4.26 -2.80
N ARG A 40 2.41 5.26 -3.69
CA ARG A 40 1.47 5.25 -4.82
C ARG A 40 1.64 4.00 -5.70
N SER A 41 2.90 3.62 -5.98
CA SER A 41 3.23 2.43 -6.77
C SER A 41 2.62 1.14 -6.20
N LEU A 42 2.59 0.99 -4.88
CA LEU A 42 1.99 -0.18 -4.22
C LEU A 42 0.46 -0.10 -4.22
N VAL A 43 -0.11 1.08 -3.98
CA VAL A 43 -1.56 1.29 -3.99
C VAL A 43 -2.15 1.01 -5.38
N GLU A 44 -1.51 1.51 -6.44
CA GLU A 44 -1.97 1.32 -7.82
C GLU A 44 -1.79 -0.11 -8.33
N ALA A 45 -0.97 -0.91 -7.65
CA ALA A 45 -0.71 -2.29 -8.03
C ALA A 45 -1.43 -3.33 -7.16
N MET A 46 -2.27 -2.87 -6.22
CA MET A 46 -3.20 -3.73 -5.50
C MET A 46 -4.15 -4.45 -6.47
N PRO A 47 -4.71 -5.62 -6.12
CA PRO A 47 -5.77 -6.24 -6.90
C PRO A 47 -6.95 -5.29 -7.14
N LEU A 48 -7.59 -5.39 -8.33
CA LEU A 48 -8.69 -4.49 -8.72
C LEU A 48 -9.81 -4.36 -7.67
N PRO A 49 -10.28 -5.43 -6.99
CA PRO A 49 -11.29 -5.28 -5.95
C PRO A 49 -10.85 -4.38 -4.79
N TRP A 50 -9.56 -4.43 -4.41
CA TRP A 50 -9.00 -3.59 -3.35
C TRP A 50 -8.87 -2.14 -3.80
N GLN A 51 -8.46 -1.91 -5.06
CA GLN A 51 -8.43 -0.57 -5.64
C GLN A 51 -9.82 0.07 -5.63
N GLN A 52 -10.86 -0.68 -5.99
CA GLN A 52 -12.25 -0.20 -5.99
C GLN A 52 -12.72 0.17 -4.57
N GLN A 53 -12.46 -0.71 -3.59
CA GLN A 53 -12.80 -0.44 -2.18
C GLN A 53 -12.06 0.79 -1.64
N MET A 54 -10.76 0.90 -1.91
CA MET A 54 -9.94 2.04 -1.52
C MET A 54 -10.41 3.34 -2.16
N ALA A 55 -10.68 3.34 -3.48
CA ALA A 55 -11.14 4.52 -4.20
C ALA A 55 -12.48 5.03 -3.64
N HIS A 56 -13.41 4.12 -3.32
CA HIS A 56 -14.67 4.48 -2.69
C HIS A 56 -14.47 5.09 -1.29
N LEU A 57 -13.62 4.48 -0.46
CA LEU A 57 -13.32 4.98 0.89
C LEU A 57 -12.68 6.38 0.83
N LEU A 58 -11.70 6.58 -0.06
CA LEU A 58 -11.04 7.87 -0.25
C LEU A 58 -12.00 8.95 -0.76
N ALA A 59 -12.93 8.59 -1.65
CA ALA A 59 -13.95 9.53 -2.14
C ALA A 59 -14.86 10.03 -1.00
N GLU A 60 -15.35 9.13 -0.15
CA GLU A 60 -16.17 9.48 1.02
C GLU A 60 -15.36 10.27 2.05
N PHE A 61 -14.09 9.91 2.27
CA PHE A 61 -13.17 10.64 3.14
C PHE A 61 -12.97 12.08 2.66
N HIS A 62 -12.62 12.27 1.39
CA HIS A 62 -12.42 13.61 0.83
C HIS A 62 -13.70 14.44 0.85
N ARG A 63 -14.87 13.84 0.58
CA ARG A 63 -16.15 14.56 0.68
C ARG A 63 -16.44 15.02 2.12
N SER A 64 -16.22 14.15 3.10
CA SER A 64 -16.49 14.44 4.51
C SER A 64 -15.62 15.59 5.04
N TYR A 65 -14.35 15.64 4.61
CA TYR A 65 -13.35 16.60 5.07
C TYR A 65 -13.06 17.72 4.06
N ALA A 66 -13.88 17.88 3.03
CA ALA A 66 -13.72 18.88 1.96
C ALA A 66 -13.73 20.32 2.46
N HIS A 67 -14.33 20.56 3.63
CA HIS A 67 -14.43 21.88 4.26
C HIS A 67 -13.10 22.35 4.89
N LEU A 68 -12.13 21.45 5.06
CA LEU A 68 -10.80 21.79 5.55
C LEU A 68 -9.92 22.32 4.42
N ARG A 69 -8.95 23.19 4.73
CA ARG A 69 -7.92 23.61 3.77
C ARG A 69 -6.70 22.72 3.92
N TRP A 70 -6.54 21.79 2.98
CA TRP A 70 -5.46 20.82 3.02
C TRP A 70 -4.20 21.45 2.44
N PRO A 71 -3.09 21.51 3.19
CA PRO A 71 -1.83 21.92 2.62
C PRO A 71 -1.30 20.83 1.68
N VAL A 72 -0.35 21.19 0.82
CA VAL A 72 0.43 20.21 0.07
C VAL A 72 1.51 19.66 1.00
N TYR A 73 1.47 18.35 1.25
CA TYR A 73 2.47 17.67 2.06
C TYR A 73 3.61 17.18 1.18
N ARG A 74 4.86 17.46 1.59
CA ARG A 74 6.06 16.84 1.01
C ARG A 74 6.51 15.71 1.92
N VAL A 75 6.43 14.48 1.42
CA VAL A 75 6.91 13.29 2.12
C VAL A 75 8.26 12.89 1.53
N VAL A 76 9.22 12.58 2.40
CA VAL A 76 10.57 12.13 2.01
C VAL A 76 10.79 10.77 2.66
N PRO A 77 11.26 9.75 1.92
CA PRO A 77 11.69 8.49 2.53
C PRO A 77 12.82 8.77 3.51
N SER A 78 12.73 8.20 4.71
CA SER A 78 13.75 8.43 5.74
C SER A 78 14.07 7.14 6.49
N ARG A 79 15.29 7.07 7.02
CA ARG A 79 15.71 6.01 7.95
C ARG A 79 16.08 6.62 9.30
N ARG A 80 15.97 5.80 10.35
CA ARG A 80 16.41 6.15 11.70
C ARG A 80 17.90 5.89 11.82
N GLU A 81 18.66 6.93 12.15
CA GLU A 81 20.11 6.88 12.30
C GLU A 81 20.52 7.64 13.56
N ARG A 82 21.62 7.25 14.20
CA ARG A 82 22.13 7.97 15.37
C ARG A 82 22.80 9.26 14.91
N LEU A 83 22.65 10.32 15.71
CA LEU A 83 23.19 11.63 15.37
C LEU A 83 24.70 11.62 15.16
N VAL A 84 25.43 10.85 15.98
CA VAL A 84 26.89 10.75 15.92
C VAL A 84 27.42 9.96 14.72
N ASP A 85 26.55 9.19 14.06
CA ASP A 85 26.93 8.37 12.91
C ASP A 85 26.69 9.14 11.58
N LEU A 86 26.23 10.39 11.66
CA LEU A 86 25.95 11.26 10.52
C LEU A 86 27.19 12.01 10.05
N ASP A 87 27.29 12.19 8.73
CA ASP A 87 28.23 13.14 8.13
C ASP A 87 27.72 14.59 8.25
N GLU A 88 28.56 15.56 7.89
CA GLU A 88 28.26 17.00 8.00
C GLU A 88 27.02 17.42 7.20
N ASP A 89 26.85 16.89 5.99
CA ASP A 89 25.72 17.18 5.12
C ASP A 89 24.40 16.65 5.73
N GLN A 90 24.43 15.42 6.26
CA GLN A 90 23.31 14.79 6.94
C GLN A 90 22.96 15.50 8.25
N LEU A 91 23.97 15.94 9.02
CA LEU A 91 23.78 16.74 10.22
C LEU A 91 23.07 18.05 9.87
N ALA A 92 23.54 18.75 8.84
CA ALA A 92 22.93 20.00 8.39
C ALA A 92 21.46 19.79 7.95
N GLU A 93 21.15 18.67 7.28
CA GLU A 93 19.78 18.30 6.89
C GLU A 93 18.84 18.16 8.10
N VAL A 94 19.29 17.46 9.15
CA VAL A 94 18.50 17.31 10.39
C VAL A 94 18.55 18.57 11.27
N GLY A 95 19.32 19.58 10.87
CA GLY A 95 19.51 20.84 11.59
C GLY A 95 20.35 20.69 12.84
N ALA A 96 21.38 19.85 12.77
CA ALA A 96 22.44 19.73 13.72
C ALA A 96 23.77 20.14 13.07
N ILE A 97 24.75 20.50 13.89
CA ILE A 97 26.09 20.88 13.47
C ILE A 97 27.05 20.24 14.48
N ALA A 98 28.15 19.67 13.98
CA ALA A 98 29.24 19.19 14.84
C ALA A 98 30.36 20.24 14.82
N GLU A 99 30.75 20.71 16.00
CA GLU A 99 31.79 21.73 16.19
C GLU A 99 32.82 21.24 17.21
N ILE A 100 34.05 21.70 17.07
CA ILE A 100 35.08 21.51 18.09
C ILE A 100 35.01 22.72 19.05
N ASP A 101 34.80 22.46 20.33
CA ASP A 101 34.72 23.51 21.35
C ASP A 101 36.12 24.04 21.73
N SER A 102 36.19 25.06 22.59
CA SER A 102 37.47 25.64 23.06
C SER A 102 38.41 24.65 23.73
N ASP A 103 37.87 23.54 24.26
CA ASP A 103 38.61 22.48 24.92
C ASP A 103 39.12 21.40 23.93
N GLY A 104 38.82 21.51 22.63
CA GLY A 104 39.18 20.52 21.62
C GLY A 104 38.21 19.33 21.51
N GLU A 105 37.12 19.35 22.28
CA GLU A 105 36.10 18.30 22.29
C GLU A 105 35.05 18.48 21.19
N LEU A 106 34.58 17.37 20.62
CA LEU A 106 33.51 17.39 19.62
C LEU A 106 32.15 17.60 20.31
N VAL A 107 31.43 18.64 19.90
CA VAL A 107 30.14 19.03 20.45
C VAL A 107 29.11 19.13 19.33
N TYR A 108 27.94 18.53 19.56
CA TYR A 108 26.81 18.65 18.65
C TYR A 108 25.91 19.79 19.10
N ARG A 109 25.55 20.68 18.17
CA ARG A 109 24.63 21.79 18.39
C ARG A 109 23.45 21.68 17.45
N ASP A 110 22.30 22.18 17.86
CA ASP A 110 21.19 22.38 16.94
C ASP A 110 21.41 23.62 16.05
N ARG A 111 20.51 23.83 15.08
CA ARG A 111 20.52 24.99 14.18
C ARG A 111 20.43 26.35 14.87
N TYR A 112 20.09 26.39 16.17
CA TYR A 112 20.03 27.61 16.98
C TYR A 112 21.27 27.77 17.87
N GLY A 113 22.27 26.89 17.71
CA GLY A 113 23.52 26.89 18.49
C GLY A 113 23.40 26.25 19.87
N LYS A 114 22.23 25.67 20.22
CA LYS A 114 22.03 25.01 21.51
C LYS A 114 22.72 23.65 21.50
N ARG A 115 23.53 23.37 22.52
CA ARG A 115 24.17 22.06 22.71
C ARG A 115 23.11 20.96 22.79
N ILE A 116 23.35 19.88 22.05
CA ILE A 116 22.57 18.66 22.08
C ILE A 116 23.16 17.78 23.19
N GLU A 117 22.35 17.53 24.21
CA GLU A 117 22.68 16.58 25.28
C GLU A 117 22.55 15.14 24.75
N ASP A 118 23.45 14.27 25.19
CA ASP A 118 23.46 12.83 24.87
C ASP A 118 23.34 12.56 23.34
N PRO A 119 24.27 13.07 22.52
CA PRO A 119 24.23 12.87 21.08
C PRO A 119 24.35 11.38 20.71
N GLU A 120 25.03 10.56 21.53
CA GLU A 120 25.22 9.14 21.27
C GLU A 120 23.92 8.32 21.30
N ASN A 121 22.92 8.70 22.09
CA ASN A 121 21.62 8.01 22.12
C ASN A 121 20.53 8.70 21.30
N ARG A 122 20.84 9.86 20.71
CA ARG A 122 19.87 10.62 19.93
C ARG A 122 19.71 10.02 18.53
N VAL A 123 18.51 9.52 18.25
CA VAL A 123 18.12 9.00 16.93
C VAL A 123 17.33 10.07 16.17
N VAL A 124 17.69 10.27 14.91
CA VAL A 124 17.05 11.23 14.00
C VAL A 124 16.62 10.54 12.70
N LEU A 125 15.70 11.17 11.97
CA LEU A 125 15.30 10.74 10.63
C LEU A 125 16.17 11.44 9.60
N VAL A 126 16.84 10.66 8.77
CA VAL A 126 17.67 11.15 7.68
C VAL A 126 17.06 10.70 6.36
N SER A 127 17.03 11.59 5.38
CA SER A 127 16.53 11.25 4.04
C SER A 127 17.31 10.07 3.45
N CYS A 128 16.58 9.18 2.78
CA CYS A 128 17.17 8.06 2.07
C CYS A 128 16.57 7.94 0.66
N LEU A 129 17.24 7.17 -0.20
CA LEU A 129 16.67 6.78 -1.48
C LEU A 129 15.43 5.91 -1.23
N ASP A 130 14.39 6.12 -2.03
CA ASP A 130 13.16 5.33 -1.93
C ASP A 130 13.47 3.85 -2.19
N PRO A 131 13.36 2.97 -1.18
CA PRO A 131 13.67 1.56 -1.33
C PRO A 131 12.53 0.79 -1.98
N ILE A 132 11.43 1.44 -2.37
CA ILE A 132 10.31 0.84 -3.08
C ILE A 132 10.33 1.32 -4.54
N PRO A 133 11.22 0.75 -5.37
CA PRO A 133 11.21 0.99 -6.80
C PRO A 133 9.84 0.73 -7.45
N ALA A 134 9.57 1.45 -8.53
CA ALA A 134 8.33 1.31 -9.28
C ALA A 134 8.10 -0.13 -9.80
N GLU A 135 9.16 -0.91 -10.01
CA GLU A 135 9.09 -2.31 -10.44
C GLU A 135 8.45 -3.26 -9.40
N PHE A 136 8.37 -2.88 -8.12
CA PHE A 136 7.69 -3.67 -7.09
C PHE A 136 6.16 -3.61 -7.17
N ALA A 137 5.60 -2.91 -8.17
CA ALA A 137 4.17 -2.93 -8.46
C ALA A 137 3.59 -4.37 -8.43
N ASN A 138 4.27 -5.38 -9.00
CA ASN A 138 3.73 -6.75 -9.02
C ASN A 138 4.11 -7.64 -7.81
N ALA A 139 4.58 -7.07 -6.70
CA ALA A 139 5.10 -7.83 -5.55
C ALA A 139 4.05 -8.66 -4.78
N THR A 140 2.76 -8.47 -5.05
CA THR A 140 1.66 -9.27 -4.50
C THR A 140 1.71 -10.74 -4.92
N GLN A 141 2.48 -11.11 -5.96
CA GLN A 141 2.70 -12.52 -6.34
C GLN A 141 3.71 -13.26 -5.43
N ASN A 142 4.65 -12.55 -4.81
CA ASN A 142 5.70 -13.16 -3.97
C ASN A 142 5.43 -13.06 -2.46
N THR A 143 4.29 -12.49 -2.07
CA THR A 143 3.91 -12.37 -0.65
C THR A 143 3.17 -13.65 -0.24
N PRO A 144 3.64 -14.42 0.76
CA PRO A 144 2.88 -15.55 1.30
C PRO A 144 1.50 -15.06 1.73
N PRO A 145 0.41 -15.81 1.48
CA PRO A 145 -0.92 -15.41 1.91
C PRO A 145 -0.97 -15.33 3.44
N ARG A 146 -0.77 -14.13 3.99
CA ARG A 146 -0.96 -13.86 5.40
C ARG A 146 -2.46 -13.70 5.61
N GLY A 147 -3.07 -14.75 6.14
CA GLY A 147 -4.51 -14.92 6.23
C GLY A 147 -5.21 -13.74 6.90
N PHE A 148 -5.90 -12.94 6.10
CA PHE A 148 -7.22 -12.48 6.51
C PHE A 148 -8.16 -13.66 6.26
N PRO A 149 -8.98 -14.08 7.24
CA PRO A 149 -9.94 -15.14 6.98
C PRO A 149 -10.81 -14.67 5.80
N PRO A 150 -10.91 -15.45 4.70
CA PRO A 150 -11.89 -15.15 3.68
C PRO A 150 -13.24 -15.15 4.38
N GLN A 151 -13.95 -14.01 4.36
CA GLN A 151 -15.36 -14.02 4.70
C GLN A 151 -16.00 -15.01 3.75
N GLY A 152 -16.36 -16.17 4.29
CA GLY A 152 -16.94 -17.26 3.52
C GLY A 152 -18.18 -16.75 2.82
N HIS A 153 -18.08 -16.55 1.51
CA HIS A 153 -19.26 -16.54 0.67
C HIS A 153 -19.97 -17.87 0.93
N PRO A 154 -21.26 -17.88 1.34
CA PRO A 154 -21.97 -19.13 1.57
C PRO A 154 -22.00 -19.91 0.26
N GLN A 155 -21.25 -21.00 0.24
CA GLN A 155 -21.28 -22.01 -0.80
C GLN A 155 -22.71 -22.57 -0.87
N PRO A 156 -23.40 -22.55 -2.02
CA PRO A 156 -24.69 -23.23 -2.15
C PRO A 156 -24.44 -24.73 -1.96
N GLY A 157 -25.02 -25.29 -0.89
CA GLY A 157 -24.90 -26.70 -0.58
C GLY A 157 -25.55 -27.60 -1.66
N PRO A 158 -25.13 -28.87 -1.74
CA PRO A 158 -25.64 -29.83 -2.71
C PRO A 158 -27.09 -30.20 -2.36
N HIS A 159 -27.99 -30.03 -3.32
CA HIS A 159 -29.39 -30.43 -3.21
C HIS A 159 -29.49 -31.97 -3.26
N PRO A 160 -30.12 -32.64 -2.28
CA PRO A 160 -30.50 -34.04 -2.42
C PRO A 160 -31.86 -34.10 -3.11
N GLY A 161 -31.97 -34.81 -4.22
CA GLY A 161 -33.23 -34.87 -4.97
C GLY A 161 -33.15 -35.69 -6.23
N SER A 162 -32.77 -36.96 -6.09
CA SER A 162 -32.92 -37.99 -7.11
C SER A 162 -34.39 -38.33 -7.34
N HIS A 163 -34.91 -38.01 -8.54
CA HIS A 163 -36.03 -38.72 -9.16
C HIS A 163 -35.75 -38.93 -10.65
N PRO A 164 -35.83 -40.17 -11.16
CA PRO A 164 -35.63 -40.47 -12.59
C PRO A 164 -36.96 -40.29 -13.33
N GLY A 165 -37.00 -39.39 -14.31
CA GLY A 165 -38.08 -39.26 -15.27
C GLY A 165 -37.61 -39.72 -16.66
N PRO A 166 -38.37 -40.58 -17.37
CA PRO A 166 -37.93 -41.17 -18.63
C PRO A 166 -38.02 -40.17 -19.80
N HIS A 167 -36.98 -40.15 -20.62
CA HIS A 167 -36.93 -39.50 -21.94
C HIS A 167 -38.01 -40.08 -22.87
N PRO A 168 -38.54 -39.29 -23.82
CA PRO A 168 -38.10 -39.54 -25.21
C PRO A 168 -38.01 -38.29 -26.11
N GLY A 169 -37.11 -38.36 -27.10
CA GLY A 169 -37.32 -37.73 -28.41
C GLY A 169 -36.45 -36.52 -28.76
N PRO A 170 -35.67 -36.56 -29.88
CA PRO A 170 -34.76 -35.49 -30.28
C PRO A 170 -35.47 -34.46 -31.15
N TYR A 171 -35.40 -33.17 -30.80
CA TYR A 171 -35.80 -32.09 -31.72
C TYR A 171 -34.80 -30.93 -31.69
N GLN A 172 -34.01 -30.91 -32.78
CA GLN A 172 -33.62 -29.78 -33.62
C GLN A 172 -33.49 -28.40 -32.94
N GLY A 173 -32.25 -27.95 -32.79
CA GLY A 173 -31.94 -26.55 -32.49
C GLY A 173 -32.18 -25.61 -33.68
N PRO A 174 -32.47 -24.32 -33.43
CA PRO A 174 -32.39 -23.26 -34.43
C PRO A 174 -31.06 -22.46 -34.32
N PRO A 175 -30.72 -21.64 -35.34
CA PRO A 175 -29.37 -21.55 -35.89
C PRO A 175 -28.47 -20.49 -35.24
N SER A 176 -27.16 -20.74 -35.37
CA SER A 176 -26.06 -19.82 -35.06
C SER A 176 -26.19 -18.50 -35.81
N GLY A 177 -26.39 -17.40 -35.09
CA GLY A 177 -26.10 -16.05 -35.59
C GLY A 177 -24.58 -15.82 -35.65
N PRO A 178 -24.07 -15.02 -36.60
CA PRO A 178 -22.63 -14.81 -36.76
C PRO A 178 -22.04 -14.01 -35.58
N LEU A 179 -20.92 -14.49 -35.06
CA LEU A 179 -20.07 -13.78 -34.10
C LEU A 179 -19.50 -12.49 -34.75
N PRO A 180 -19.40 -11.36 -34.02
CA PRO A 180 -18.69 -10.19 -34.52
C PRO A 180 -17.19 -10.48 -34.63
N VAL A 181 -16.64 -10.21 -35.81
CA VAL A 181 -15.19 -10.20 -36.08
C VAL A 181 -14.49 -9.12 -35.23
N PRO A 182 -13.39 -9.42 -34.52
CA PRO A 182 -12.58 -8.39 -33.87
C PRO A 182 -11.87 -7.50 -34.92
N PRO A 183 -11.67 -6.20 -34.64
CA PRO A 183 -11.04 -5.28 -35.58
C PRO A 183 -9.56 -5.65 -35.82
N GLN A 184 -9.17 -5.68 -37.11
CA GLN A 184 -7.78 -5.87 -37.53
C GLN A 184 -6.90 -4.74 -37.00
N ALA A 185 -5.74 -5.11 -36.45
CA ALA A 185 -4.69 -4.16 -36.10
C ALA A 185 -4.14 -3.46 -37.37
N PRO A 186 -3.74 -2.18 -37.29
CA PRO A 186 -3.15 -1.48 -38.43
C PRO A 186 -1.80 -2.11 -38.83
N PRO A 187 -1.46 -2.11 -40.13
CA PRO A 187 -0.20 -2.66 -40.62
C PRO A 187 1.00 -1.90 -40.03
N GLN A 188 1.96 -2.67 -39.53
CA GLN A 188 3.23 -2.19 -38.98
C GLN A 188 4.04 -1.44 -40.05
N VAL A 189 4.51 -0.25 -39.69
CA VAL A 189 5.43 0.56 -40.49
C VAL A 189 6.82 -0.11 -40.46
N PRO A 190 7.49 -0.35 -41.61
CA PRO A 190 8.83 -0.92 -41.59
C PRO A 190 9.85 0.08 -41.02
N ALA A 191 10.74 -0.45 -40.17
CA ALA A 191 11.83 0.26 -39.51
C ALA A 191 12.76 0.96 -40.53
N GLN A 192 12.97 2.27 -40.35
CA GLN A 192 14.05 2.99 -41.03
C GLN A 192 15.36 2.87 -40.24
N ALA A 193 16.40 2.44 -40.95
CA ALA A 193 17.78 2.28 -40.50
C ALA A 193 18.46 3.60 -40.09
N PRO A 194 19.52 3.56 -39.26
CA PRO A 194 20.11 4.76 -38.67
C PRO A 194 20.93 5.57 -39.69
N ARG A 195 20.64 6.88 -39.82
CA ARG A 195 21.48 7.82 -40.57
C ARG A 195 22.57 8.42 -39.66
N LYS A 196 23.79 8.09 -40.07
CA LYS A 196 25.12 8.58 -39.71
C LYS A 196 25.24 10.00 -39.13
N LYS A 197 25.99 10.06 -38.02
CA LYS A 197 27.01 11.05 -37.61
C LYS A 197 27.14 12.31 -38.47
N TRP A 198 26.93 13.48 -37.86
CA TRP A 198 27.76 14.67 -38.12
C TRP A 198 28.15 15.31 -36.78
N LYS A 199 29.43 15.62 -36.71
CA LYS A 199 30.21 16.20 -35.63
C LYS A 199 30.52 17.63 -36.05
N TRP A 200 30.25 18.62 -35.21
CA TRP A 200 31.05 19.82 -34.95
C TRP A 200 30.58 20.40 -33.62
#